data_AF-A0A1N7Q8W5-F1
#
_entry.id   AF-A0A1N7Q8W5-F1
#
_cell.length_a   1.000
_cell.length_b   1.000
_cell.length_c   1.000
_cell.angle_alpha   90.00
_cell.angle_beta   90.00
_cell.angle_gamma   90.00
#
_symmetry.space_group_name_H-M   'P 1'
#
loop_
_entity.id
_entity.type
_entity.pdbx_description
1 polymer ?
#
loop_
_entity_poly.entity_id
_entity_poly.type
_entity_poly.pdbx_seq_one_letter_code
_entity_poly.pdbx_strand_id
1 'polypeptide(L)'
;MISCVDGLKGFPEAIESIYPNTEIQHCIIHQIRNSMKYVASKNQKAFMADLKCIYEATTKSAAESALDELDAKWGGKYPVVINS
;
A
#
# COMPACT_ATOMS: atom_id res chain seq x y z
N MET A 1 -12.38 2.85 -16.82
CA MET A 1 -12.87 2.29 -15.53
C MET A 1 -11.64 1.88 -14.74
N ILE A 2 -11.64 2.05 -13.42
CA ILE A 2 -10.56 1.54 -12.55
C ILE A 2 -11.16 0.47 -11.65
N SER A 3 -10.47 -0.66 -11.51
CA SER A 3 -10.80 -1.71 -10.55
C SER A 3 -9.69 -1.81 -9.49
N CYS A 4 -10.06 -1.66 -8.21
CA CYS A 4 -9.14 -1.80 -7.09
C CYS A 4 -9.26 -3.20 -6.49
N VAL A 5 -8.21 -4.02 -6.62
CA VAL A 5 -8.17 -5.41 -6.16
C VAL A 5 -7.26 -5.60 -4.96
N ASP A 6 -7.48 -6.65 -4.19
CA ASP A 6 -6.72 -7.00 -2.98
C ASP A 6 -5.47 -7.88 -3.25
N GLY A 7 -5.23 -8.23 -4.52
CA GLY A 7 -4.11 -9.08 -4.93
C GLY A 7 -4.44 -10.58 -5.01
N LEU A 8 -5.72 -10.96 -4.98
CA LEU A 8 -6.13 -12.34 -5.24
C LEU A 8 -5.63 -12.84 -6.60
N LYS A 9 -4.95 -13.99 -6.57
CA LYS A 9 -4.41 -14.65 -7.76
C LYS A 9 -5.53 -15.02 -8.74
N GLY A 10 -5.37 -14.71 -10.01
CA GLY A 10 -6.35 -15.02 -11.05
C GLY A 10 -7.48 -13.98 -11.18
N PHE A 11 -7.60 -13.05 -10.23
CA PHE A 11 -8.68 -12.06 -10.25
C PHE A 11 -8.43 -10.92 -11.25
N PRO A 12 -7.20 -10.37 -11.39
CA PRO A 12 -6.90 -9.43 -12.46
C PRO A 12 -7.21 -9.99 -13.86
N GLU A 13 -6.80 -11.24 -14.10
CA GLU A 13 -7.00 -11.92 -15.38
C GLU A 13 -8.49 -12.14 -15.70
N ALA A 14 -9.29 -12.45 -14.67
CA ALA A 14 -10.74 -12.55 -14.81
C ALA A 14 -11.38 -11.20 -15.19
N ILE A 15 -10.94 -10.10 -14.57
CA ILE A 15 -11.43 -8.75 -14.88
C ILE A 15 -11.04 -8.36 -16.31
N GLU A 16 -9.79 -8.56 -16.72
CA GLU A 16 -9.31 -8.24 -18.07
C GLU A 16 -10.06 -9.02 -19.16
N SER A 17 -10.45 -10.27 -18.87
CA SER A 17 -11.19 -11.11 -19.82
C SER A 17 -12.57 -10.56 -20.19
N ILE A 18 -13.21 -9.81 -19.28
CA ILE A 18 -14.56 -9.24 -19.46
C ILE A 18 -14.47 -7.74 -19.78
N TYR A 19 -13.50 -7.04 -19.17
CA TYR A 19 -13.32 -5.60 -19.26
C TYR A 19 -11.88 -5.24 -19.65
N PRO A 20 -11.48 -5.45 -20.93
CA PRO A 20 -10.09 -5.33 -21.36
C PRO A 20 -9.50 -3.92 -21.29
N ASN A 21 -10.34 -2.89 -21.15
CA ASN A 21 -9.91 -1.49 -21.04
C ASN A 21 -9.97 -0.96 -19.60
N THR A 22 -10.18 -1.83 -18.60
CA THR A 22 -10.19 -1.45 -17.19
C THR A 22 -8.77 -1.42 -16.66
N GLU A 23 -8.39 -0.31 -16.03
CA GLU A 23 -7.12 -0.23 -15.32
C GLU A 23 -7.24 -0.94 -13.98
N ILE A 24 -6.30 -1.85 -13.70
CA ILE A 24 -6.27 -2.63 -12.46
C ILE A 24 -5.24 -2.01 -11.52
N GLN A 25 -5.68 -1.68 -10.32
CA GLN A 25 -4.81 -1.15 -9.26
C GLN A 25 -4.95 -1.98 -7.99
N HIS A 26 -3.90 -1.99 -7.16
CA HIS A 26 -4.02 -2.54 -5.81
C HIS A 26 -4.79 -1.58 -4.90
N CYS A 27 -5.72 -2.13 -4.13
CA CYS A 27 -6.54 -1.36 -3.20
C CYS A 27 -5.70 -0.89 -2.01
N ILE A 28 -5.48 0.43 -1.91
CA ILE A 28 -4.72 1.04 -0.80
C ILE A 28 -5.30 0.72 0.58
N ILE A 29 -6.62 0.57 0.71
CA ILE A 29 -7.27 0.21 1.98
C ILE A 29 -6.88 -1.21 2.41
N HIS A 30 -6.80 -2.16 1.47
CA HIS A 30 -6.35 -3.51 1.77
C HIS A 30 -4.87 -3.53 2.13
N GLN A 31 -4.05 -2.74 1.43
CA GLN A 31 -2.62 -2.59 1.77
C GLN A 31 -2.41 -2.02 3.18
N ILE A 32 -3.06 -0.90 3.51
CA ILE A 32 -3.01 -0.31 4.86
C ILE A 32 -3.42 -1.34 5.92
N ARG A 33 -4.55 -2.02 5.72
CA ARG A 33 -5.02 -3.05 6.67
C ARG A 33 -4.03 -4.21 6.80
N ASN A 34 -3.36 -4.61 5.71
CA ASN A 34 -2.35 -5.66 5.75
C ASN A 34 -1.12 -5.22 6.56
N SER A 35 -0.58 -4.03 6.28
CA SER A 35 0.55 -3.44 7.01
C SER A 35 0.27 -3.36 8.51
N MET A 36 -0.91 -2.85 8.89
CA MET A 36 -1.26 -2.57 10.28
C MET A 36 -1.40 -3.81 11.17
N LYS A 37 -1.57 -5.00 10.58
CA LYS A 37 -1.57 -6.28 11.32
C LYS A 37 -0.23 -6.56 12.00
N TYR A 38 0.87 -6.08 11.41
CA TYR A 38 2.23 -6.34 11.89
C TYR A 38 2.79 -5.21 12.78
N VAL A 39 2.08 -4.07 12.84
CA VAL A 39 2.49 -2.91 13.64
C VAL A 39 1.89 -3.02 15.03
N ALA A 40 2.74 -3.04 16.07
CA ALA A 40 2.30 -3.06 17.45
C ALA A 40 1.39 -1.85 17.77
N SER A 41 0.29 -2.07 18.50
CA SER A 41 -0.75 -1.06 18.78
C SER A 41 -0.20 0.30 19.23
N LYS A 42 0.80 0.31 20.12
CA LYS A 42 1.46 1.55 20.59
C LYS A 42 2.10 2.41 19.49
N ASN A 43 2.47 1.80 18.36
CA ASN A 43 3.11 2.46 17.22
C ASN A 43 2.15 2.74 16.06
N GLN A 44 0.95 2.14 16.07
CA GLN A 44 -0.01 2.22 14.97
C GLN A 44 -0.38 3.66 14.59
N LYS A 45 -0.60 4.53 15.58
CA LYS A 45 -0.93 5.94 15.32
C LYS A 45 0.21 6.69 14.61
N ALA A 46 1.44 6.49 15.07
CA ALA A 46 2.61 7.14 14.48
C ALA A 46 2.91 6.58 13.09
N PHE A 47 2.88 5.24 12.95
CA PHE A 47 3.06 4.57 11.67
C PHE A 47 2.04 5.03 10.62
N MET A 48 0.75 5.13 10.98
CA MET A 48 -0.28 5.63 10.08
C MET A 48 -0.07 7.08 9.65
N ALA A 49 0.47 7.93 10.52
CA ALA A 49 0.77 9.31 10.16
C ALA A 49 1.87 9.38 9.10
N ASP A 50 2.91 8.56 9.24
CA ASP A 50 3.99 8.48 8.25
C ASP A 50 3.51 7.81 6.94
N LEU A 51 2.74 6.72 7.03
CA LEU A 51 2.17 6.01 5.87
C LEU A 51 1.23 6.91 5.05
N LYS A 52 0.53 7.82 5.73
CA LYS A 52 -0.37 8.80 5.12
C LYS A 52 0.36 9.74 4.15
N CYS A 53 1.61 10.11 4.45
CA CYS A 53 2.43 10.93 3.58
C CYS A 53 2.67 10.31 2.20
N ILE A 54 2.65 8.97 2.11
CA ILE A 54 2.86 8.24 0.85
C ILE A 54 1.65 8.37 -0.06
N TYR A 55 0.46 8.02 0.42
CA TYR A 55 -0.74 8.00 -0.43
C TYR A 55 -1.41 9.37 -0.62
N GLU A 56 -1.05 10.39 0.18
CA GLU A 56 -1.46 11.79 -0.04
C GLU A 56 -0.46 12.61 -0.87
N ALA A 57 0.68 12.02 -1.26
CA ALA A 57 1.68 12.70 -2.07
C ALA A 57 1.10 13.14 -3.43
N THR A 58 1.44 14.35 -3.86
CA THR A 58 0.95 14.95 -5.12
C THR A 58 1.67 14.44 -6.35
N THR A 59 2.81 13.78 -6.18
CA THR A 59 3.61 13.20 -7.26
C THR A 59 4.16 11.84 -6.85
N LYS A 60 4.43 11.00 -7.85
CA LYS A 60 5.07 9.69 -7.62
C LYS A 60 6.41 9.83 -6.91
N SER A 61 7.25 10.79 -7.32
CA SER A 61 8.56 11.02 -6.69
C SER A 61 8.44 11.42 -5.22
N ALA A 62 7.45 12.24 -4.87
CA ALA A 62 7.19 12.58 -3.47
C ALA A 62 6.70 11.37 -2.65
N ALA A 63 5.88 10.49 -3.26
CA ALA A 63 5.45 9.25 -2.64
C ALA A 63 6.62 8.29 -2.38
N GLU A 64 7.54 8.17 -3.34
CA GLU A 64 8.76 7.35 -3.23
C GLU A 64 9.68 7.88 -2.12
N SER A 65 9.90 9.20 -2.05
CA SER A 65 10.66 9.81 -0.95
C SER A 65 10.00 9.59 0.42
N ALA A 66 8.67 9.70 0.53
CA ALA A 66 7.95 9.41 1.77
C ALA A 66 8.03 7.92 2.16
N LEU A 67 8.10 7.02 1.17
CA LEU A 67 8.31 5.59 1.41
C LEU A 67 9.71 5.31 1.95
N ASP A 68 10.76 5.94 1.39
CA ASP A 68 12.13 5.83 1.88
C ASP A 68 12.25 6.34 3.33
N GLU A 69 11.60 7.45 3.65
CA GLU A 69 11.54 7.99 5.03
C GLU A 69 10.83 7.03 6.00
N LEU A 70 9.73 6.41 5.55
CA LEU A 70 9.00 5.41 6.33
C LEU A 70 9.85 4.16 6.58
N ASP A 71 10.58 3.67 5.57
CA ASP A 71 11.50 2.53 5.71
C ASP A 71 12.67 2.85 6.65
N ALA A 72 13.31 4.01 6.48
CA ALA A 72 14.39 4.45 7.37
C ALA A 72 13.97 4.50 8.85
N LYS A 73 12.72 4.88 9.12
CA LYS A 73 12.17 4.98 10.48
C LYS A 73 11.65 3.65 11.03
N TRP A 74 10.97 2.85 10.21
CA TRP A 74 10.21 1.69 10.66
C TRP A 74 10.70 0.34 10.13
N GLY A 75 11.45 0.31 9.04
CA GLY A 75 11.89 -0.91 8.35
C GLY A 75 12.71 -1.85 9.22
N GLY A 76 13.59 -1.30 10.07
CA GLY A 76 14.34 -2.12 11.03
C GLY A 76 13.45 -2.79 12.10
N LYS A 77 12.29 -2.21 12.41
CA LYS A 77 11.36 -2.70 13.44
C LYS A 77 10.25 -3.58 12.87
N TYR A 78 9.79 -3.25 11.66
CA TYR A 78 8.68 -3.91 10.98
C TYR A 78 9.04 -4.25 9.53
N PRO A 79 10.08 -5.08 9.30
CA PRO A 79 10.57 -5.36 7.94
C PRO A 79 9.51 -6.01 7.05
N VAL A 80 8.56 -6.76 7.63
CA VAL A 80 7.46 -7.40 6.90
C VAL A 80 6.55 -6.37 6.24
N VAL A 81 6.41 -5.18 6.81
CA VAL A 81 5.49 -4.14 6.31
C VAL A 81 6.05 -3.41 5.09
N ILE A 82 7.38 -3.33 4.97
CA ILE A 82 8.05 -2.67 3.85
C ILE A 82 8.14 -3.61 2.63
N ASN A 83 8.28 -4.91 2.90
CA ASN A 83 8.43 -5.94 1.86
C ASN A 83 7.10 -6.53 1.35
N SER A 84 5.95 -6.05 1.86
CA SER A 84 4.62 -6.61 1.59
C SER A 84 3.91 -6.00 0.39
#